data_AF-A0A1G0ANA3-F1
#
_entry.id   AF-A0A1G0ANA3-F1
#
_cell.length_a   1.000
_cell.length_b   1.000
_cell.length_c   1.000
_cell.angle_alpha   90.00
_cell.angle_beta   90.00
_cell.angle_gamma   90.00
#
_symmetry.space_group_name_H-M   'P 1'
#
loop_
_entity.id
_entity.type
_entity.pdbx_description
1 polymer ?
#
loop_
_entity_poly.entity_id
_entity_poly.type
_entity_poly.pdbx_seq_one_letter_code
_entity_poly.pdbx_strand_id
1 'polypeptide(L)'
;MEHRWAMVIDLRRCTGCRACTVACKAENNVPEGVFRTWVRYEEVGTYPATRPRYLPLFCNHCDNPPCVPVCPVLATYKRDDGLVLIDRDVCIGCGYCIEACPYGARHLNPVQKTADKCTLCAHRLEAGQGPACVATCIGGALTVGDLNDPESDVSQLLAQYPVATLKPEQGTDPMFFYIALDGRLVQGATP
;
A
#
# COMPACT_ATOMS: atom_id res chain seq x y z
N MET A 1 -1.82 14.95 -16.95
CA MET A 1 -1.21 14.46 -15.69
C MET A 1 0.18 13.98 -16.06
N GLU A 2 1.22 14.55 -15.45
CA GLU A 2 2.62 14.21 -15.78
C GLU A 2 2.98 12.80 -15.30
N HIS A 3 2.39 12.36 -14.17
CA HIS A 3 2.56 11.01 -13.62
C HIS A 3 1.25 10.39 -13.18
N ARG A 4 1.21 9.06 -13.13
CA ARG A 4 0.18 8.25 -12.48
C ARG A 4 0.83 7.09 -11.73
N TRP A 5 1.14 7.30 -10.45
CA TRP A 5 1.87 6.33 -9.65
C TRP A 5 1.05 5.08 -9.35
N ALA A 6 1.68 3.92 -9.50
CA ALA A 6 1.16 2.63 -9.09
C ALA A 6 2.25 1.74 -8.52
N MET A 7 1.83 0.64 -7.89
CA MET A 7 2.73 -0.36 -7.34
C MET A 7 2.33 -1.76 -7.78
N VAL A 8 3.31 -2.58 -8.17
CA VAL A 8 3.14 -4.02 -8.39
C VAL A 8 3.83 -4.78 -7.26
N ILE A 9 3.13 -5.76 -6.71
CA ILE A 9 3.58 -6.67 -5.66
C ILE A 9 3.63 -8.09 -6.24
N ASP A 10 4.83 -8.62 -6.46
CA ASP A 10 5.02 -9.99 -6.93
C ASP A 10 5.12 -10.97 -5.75
N LEU A 11 4.00 -11.65 -5.46
CA LEU A 11 3.93 -12.61 -4.35
C LEU A 11 4.75 -13.88 -4.60
N ARG A 12 5.18 -14.15 -5.84
CA ARG A 12 6.09 -15.26 -6.16
C ARG A 12 7.50 -15.01 -5.61
N ARG A 13 7.85 -13.73 -5.40
CA ARG A 13 9.17 -13.27 -4.97
C ARG A 13 9.23 -12.84 -3.51
N CYS A 14 8.08 -12.68 -2.85
CA CYS A 14 8.04 -12.25 -1.45
C CYS A 14 8.42 -13.40 -0.51
N THR A 15 9.50 -13.23 0.25
CA THR A 15 9.98 -14.22 1.24
C THR A 15 9.45 -13.97 2.66
N GLY A 16 8.68 -12.91 2.86
CA GLY A 16 8.13 -12.59 4.18
C GLY A 16 9.13 -11.99 5.19
N CYS A 17 10.30 -11.55 4.75
CA CYS A 17 11.39 -11.06 5.63
C CYS A 17 11.07 -9.77 6.42
N ARG A 18 9.98 -9.06 6.09
CA ARG A 18 9.54 -7.80 6.73
C ARG A 18 10.55 -6.64 6.66
N ALA A 19 11.57 -6.71 5.79
CA ALA A 19 12.49 -5.60 5.56
C ALA A 19 11.75 -4.32 5.13
N CYS A 20 10.73 -4.44 4.28
CA CYS A 20 9.88 -3.32 3.87
C CYS A 20 9.17 -2.63 5.05
N THR A 21 8.73 -3.38 6.06
CA THR A 21 8.10 -2.84 7.28
C THR A 21 9.11 -2.03 8.10
N VAL A 22 10.31 -2.57 8.31
CA VAL A 22 11.37 -1.89 9.08
C VAL A 22 11.86 -0.64 8.34
N ALA A 23 12.15 -0.75 7.04
CA ALA A 23 12.57 0.39 6.24
C ALA A 23 11.52 1.50 6.20
N CYS A 24 10.24 1.15 6.09
CA CYS A 24 9.17 2.15 6.14
C CYS A 24 9.13 2.87 7.49
N LYS A 25 9.30 2.14 8.61
CA LYS A 25 9.36 2.75 9.94
C LYS A 25 10.53 3.71 10.08
N ALA A 26 11.72 3.28 9.68
CA ALA A 26 12.95 4.07 9.75
C ALA A 26 12.87 5.33 8.88
N GLU A 27 12.49 5.18 7.61
CA GLU A 27 12.41 6.29 6.65
C GLU A 27 11.40 7.36 7.06
N ASN A 28 10.25 6.93 7.60
CA ASN A 28 9.10 7.82 7.81
C ASN A 28 8.86 8.17 9.28
N ASN A 29 9.80 7.80 10.17
CA ASN A 29 9.70 8.00 11.63
C ASN A 29 8.35 7.51 12.20
N VAL A 30 7.89 6.32 11.77
CA VAL A 30 6.59 5.78 12.18
C VAL A 30 6.69 5.26 13.63
N PRO A 31 5.91 5.81 14.59
CA PRO A 31 6.00 5.45 16.01
C PRO A 31 5.79 3.96 16.28
N GLU A 32 6.32 3.49 17.41
CA GLU A 32 6.06 2.13 17.89
C GLU A 32 4.56 1.85 18.07
N GLY A 33 4.19 0.57 17.98
CA GLY A 33 2.79 0.12 18.06
C GLY A 33 1.96 0.32 16.79
N VAL A 34 2.40 1.16 15.84
CA VAL A 34 1.68 1.39 14.58
C VAL A 34 2.56 1.17 13.34
N PHE A 35 1.93 0.88 12.20
CA PHE A 35 2.61 0.50 10.97
C PHE A 35 1.91 1.10 9.75
N ARG A 36 2.70 1.57 8.77
CA ARG A 36 2.21 1.97 7.44
C ARG A 36 2.15 0.80 6.44
N THR A 37 2.83 -0.30 6.75
CA THR A 37 2.84 -1.55 6.00
C THR A 37 3.19 -2.72 6.92
N TRP A 38 2.58 -3.87 6.68
CA TRP A 38 2.89 -5.14 7.35
C TRP A 38 2.83 -6.28 6.35
N VAL A 39 3.38 -7.43 6.73
CA VAL A 39 3.35 -8.65 5.92
C VAL A 39 2.55 -9.70 6.64
N ARG A 40 1.37 -10.04 6.10
CA ARG A 40 0.55 -11.12 6.63
C ARG A 40 1.15 -12.47 6.24
N TYR A 41 1.17 -13.41 7.18
CA TYR A 41 1.60 -14.79 6.97
C TYR A 41 0.38 -15.69 6.97
N GLU A 42 0.31 -16.60 6.00
CA GLU A 42 -0.67 -17.68 5.98
C GLU A 42 0.00 -18.98 5.56
N GLU A 43 -0.39 -20.07 6.20
CA GLU A 43 -0.08 -21.41 5.71
C GLU A 43 -1.22 -21.88 4.80
N VAL A 44 -0.89 -22.35 3.60
CA VAL A 44 -1.87 -22.89 2.67
C VAL A 44 -1.52 -24.31 2.25
N GLY A 45 -2.52 -25.02 1.76
CA GLY A 45 -2.40 -26.43 1.38
C GLY A 45 -2.92 -27.35 2.48
N THR A 46 -2.68 -28.63 2.30
CA THR A 46 -3.04 -29.69 3.26
C THR A 46 -1.83 -30.60 3.42
N TYR A 47 -1.57 -31.05 4.64
CA TYR A 47 -0.45 -31.95 4.91
C TYR A 47 -0.46 -33.17 3.96
N PRO A 48 0.68 -33.57 3.38
CA PRO A 48 2.04 -33.06 3.59
C PRO A 48 2.45 -31.90 2.66
N ALA A 49 1.55 -31.41 1.80
CA ALA A 49 1.82 -30.37 0.81
C ALA A 49 1.39 -28.98 1.30
N THR A 50 1.88 -28.56 2.46
CA THR A 50 1.69 -27.19 2.96
C THR A 50 2.81 -26.27 2.48
N ARG A 51 2.51 -24.98 2.36
CA ARG A 51 3.49 -23.95 2.02
C ARG A 51 3.16 -22.62 2.70
N PRO A 52 4.17 -21.82 3.09
CA PRO A 52 3.95 -20.48 3.59
C PRO A 52 3.55 -19.53 2.46
N ARG A 53 2.79 -18.51 2.79
CA ARG A 53 2.47 -17.39 1.93
C ARG A 53 2.55 -16.08 2.69
N TYR A 54 3.03 -15.08 1.98
CA TYR A 54 3.28 -13.76 2.52
C TYR A 54 2.55 -12.73 1.69
N LEU A 55 1.73 -11.91 2.34
CA LEU A 55 0.99 -10.83 1.71
C LEU A 55 1.41 -9.49 2.32
N PRO A 56 2.31 -8.75 1.64
CA PRO A 56 2.58 -7.35 1.96
C PRO A 56 1.33 -6.50 1.75
N LEU A 57 0.91 -5.78 2.79
CA LEU A 57 -0.26 -4.92 2.80
C LEU A 57 0.17 -3.46 2.97
N PHE A 58 -0.47 -2.57 2.22
CA PHE A 58 -0.15 -1.14 2.13
C PHE A 58 -1.45 -0.33 2.01
N CYS A 59 -1.33 1.01 2.03
CA CYS A 59 -2.38 1.83 1.41
C CYS A 59 -2.35 1.61 -0.10
N ASN A 60 -3.50 1.34 -0.71
CA ASN A 60 -3.59 1.05 -2.14
C ASN A 60 -3.60 2.31 -3.04
N HIS A 61 -3.54 3.52 -2.46
CA HIS A 61 -3.65 4.79 -3.19
C HIS A 61 -4.80 4.78 -4.21
N CYS A 62 -5.97 4.30 -3.76
CA CYS A 62 -7.21 4.10 -4.52
C CYS A 62 -7.56 5.27 -5.44
N ASP A 63 -8.02 4.97 -6.66
CA ASP A 63 -8.53 5.97 -7.60
C ASP A 63 -9.88 6.53 -7.17
N ASN A 64 -10.72 5.68 -6.57
CA ASN A 64 -11.95 6.06 -5.88
C ASN A 64 -11.79 5.86 -4.35
N PRO A 65 -11.07 6.76 -3.65
CA PRO A 65 -10.71 6.55 -2.24
C PRO A 65 -11.88 6.88 -1.29
N PRO A 66 -12.55 5.90 -0.65
CA PRO A 66 -13.67 6.16 0.26
C PRO A 66 -13.25 6.98 1.50
N CYS A 67 -11.97 6.93 1.84
CA CYS A 67 -11.37 7.67 2.94
C CYS A 67 -11.27 9.19 2.72
N VAL A 68 -11.36 9.69 1.47
CA VAL A 68 -11.30 11.13 1.16
C VAL A 68 -12.63 11.86 1.49
N PRO A 69 -13.78 11.47 0.91
CA PRO A 69 -15.04 12.23 1.09
C PRO A 69 -15.56 12.22 2.53
N VAL A 70 -15.13 11.26 3.37
CA VAL A 70 -15.54 11.19 4.78
C VAL A 70 -14.78 12.15 5.71
N CYS A 71 -13.79 12.88 5.19
CA CYS A 71 -12.99 13.79 6.02
C CYS A 71 -13.72 15.12 6.23
N PRO A 72 -14.15 15.45 7.46
CA PRO A 72 -14.97 16.65 7.70
C PRO A 72 -14.17 17.96 7.56
N VAL A 73 -12.85 17.88 7.62
CA VAL A 73 -11.93 19.03 7.55
C VAL A 73 -11.06 19.00 6.29
N LEU A 74 -11.34 18.10 5.34
CA LEU A 74 -10.61 17.97 4.08
C LEU A 74 -9.10 17.72 4.22
N ALA A 75 -8.66 17.21 5.38
CA ALA A 75 -7.25 16.91 5.64
C ALA A 75 -6.70 15.77 4.78
N THR A 76 -7.53 14.79 4.37
CA THR A 76 -7.08 13.75 3.43
C THR A 76 -7.60 14.05 2.04
N TYR A 77 -6.68 14.03 1.08
CA TYR A 77 -6.90 14.47 -0.29
C TYR A 77 -6.19 13.53 -1.26
N LYS A 78 -6.51 13.66 -2.54
CA LYS A 78 -5.87 12.93 -3.63
C LYS A 78 -5.19 13.95 -4.55
N ARG A 79 -3.91 13.73 -4.83
CA ARG A 79 -3.13 14.52 -5.78
C ARG A 79 -3.45 14.13 -7.22
N ASP A 80 -3.09 15.00 -8.15
CA ASP A 80 -3.24 14.78 -9.60
C ASP A 80 -2.42 13.58 -10.10
N ASP A 81 -1.35 13.20 -9.41
CA ASP A 81 -0.53 12.02 -9.73
C ASP A 81 -1.07 10.70 -9.16
N GLY A 82 -2.27 10.72 -8.55
CA GLY A 82 -2.95 9.57 -7.99
C GLY A 82 -2.63 9.30 -6.52
N LEU A 83 -1.67 10.00 -5.90
CA LEU A 83 -1.35 9.76 -4.50
C LEU A 83 -2.45 10.30 -3.57
N VAL A 84 -3.09 9.41 -2.81
CA VAL A 84 -3.91 9.80 -1.65
C VAL A 84 -2.98 10.17 -0.50
N LEU A 85 -3.11 11.34 0.12
CA LEU A 85 -2.26 11.85 1.21
C LEU A 85 -3.11 12.42 2.38
N ILE A 86 -2.43 12.85 3.43
CA ILE A 86 -3.01 13.49 4.62
C ILE A 86 -2.16 14.72 4.94
N ASP A 87 -2.79 15.89 4.95
CA ASP A 87 -2.28 17.09 5.59
C ASP A 87 -2.44 16.94 7.10
N ARG A 88 -1.32 16.92 7.83
CA ARG A 88 -1.31 16.71 9.27
C ARG A 88 -1.59 17.99 10.05
N ASP A 89 -1.36 19.16 9.45
CA ASP A 89 -1.61 20.44 10.11
C ASP A 89 -3.12 20.76 10.15
N VAL A 90 -3.88 20.17 9.22
CA VAL A 90 -5.34 20.28 9.16
C VAL A 90 -6.05 19.11 9.89
N CYS A 91 -5.38 17.97 10.06
CA CYS A 91 -6.02 16.76 10.57
C CYS A 91 -6.41 16.86 12.06
N ILE A 92 -7.70 16.78 12.34
CA ILE A 92 -8.25 16.81 13.72
C ILE A 92 -8.31 15.44 14.43
N GLY A 93 -7.76 14.37 13.84
CA GLY A 93 -7.69 13.06 14.50
C GLY A 93 -9.02 12.32 14.69
N CYS A 94 -10.11 12.70 14.00
CA CYS A 94 -11.46 12.14 14.22
C CYS A 94 -11.63 10.64 13.86
N GLY A 95 -10.74 10.07 13.05
CA GLY A 95 -10.75 8.64 12.72
C GLY A 95 -11.74 8.18 11.63
N TYR A 96 -12.60 9.04 11.08
CA TYR A 96 -13.56 8.61 10.03
C TYR A 96 -12.89 8.01 8.80
N CYS A 97 -11.75 8.56 8.38
CA CYS A 97 -11.00 8.00 7.26
C CYS A 97 -10.38 6.62 7.57
N ILE A 98 -10.18 6.28 8.85
CA ILE A 98 -9.69 4.96 9.30
C ILE A 98 -10.80 3.94 9.12
N GLU A 99 -11.98 4.22 9.68
CA GLU A 99 -13.17 3.35 9.55
C GLU A 99 -13.60 3.16 8.09
N ALA A 100 -13.55 4.22 7.28
CA ALA A 100 -13.92 4.14 5.86
C ALA A 100 -12.92 3.36 4.99
N CYS A 101 -11.73 3.03 5.50
CA CYS A 101 -10.72 2.33 4.71
C CYS A 101 -10.95 0.81 4.76
N PRO A 102 -11.33 0.15 3.64
CA PRO A 102 -11.64 -1.28 3.68
C PRO A 102 -10.39 -2.16 3.83
N TYR A 103 -9.19 -1.58 3.86
CA TYR A 103 -7.91 -2.29 3.89
C TYR A 103 -7.22 -2.25 5.26
N GLY A 104 -7.80 -1.56 6.24
CA GLY A 104 -7.13 -1.28 7.52
C GLY A 104 -5.85 -0.45 7.39
N ALA A 105 -5.60 0.17 6.24
CA ALA A 105 -4.31 0.79 5.89
C ALA A 105 -4.02 2.14 6.57
N ARG A 106 -4.91 2.57 7.48
CA ARG A 106 -4.85 3.84 8.21
C ARG A 106 -4.92 3.55 9.71
N HIS A 107 -4.27 4.39 10.50
CA HIS A 107 -4.30 4.32 11.96
C HIS A 107 -4.20 5.73 12.54
N LEU A 108 -4.50 5.89 13.83
CA LEU A 108 -4.23 7.12 14.55
C LEU A 108 -2.77 7.11 15.00
N ASN A 109 -2.01 8.14 14.64
CA ASN A 109 -0.64 8.30 15.10
C ASN A 109 -0.64 8.59 16.60
N PRO A 110 0.00 7.77 17.45
CA PRO A 110 -0.09 7.91 18.90
C PRO A 110 0.62 9.16 19.43
N VAL A 111 1.55 9.73 18.65
CA VAL A 111 2.33 10.92 19.00
C VAL A 111 1.66 12.18 18.42
N GLN A 112 1.45 12.22 17.11
CA GLN A 112 0.91 13.40 16.42
C GLN A 112 -0.60 13.58 16.61
N LYS A 113 -1.33 12.53 17.04
CA LYS A 113 -2.79 12.50 17.16
C LYS A 113 -3.55 12.79 15.85
N THR A 114 -2.87 12.68 14.72
CA THR A 114 -3.46 12.73 13.38
C THR A 114 -3.62 11.33 12.81
N ALA A 115 -4.45 11.17 11.79
CA ALA A 115 -4.43 9.94 11.00
C ALA A 115 -3.09 9.79 10.26
N ASP A 116 -2.60 8.56 10.12
CA ASP A 116 -1.39 8.24 9.36
C ASP A 116 -1.57 6.96 8.52
N LYS A 117 -0.79 6.85 7.44
CA LYS A 117 -0.81 5.74 6.48
C LYS A 117 0.40 5.78 5.55
N CYS A 118 0.60 4.74 4.75
CA CYS A 118 1.56 4.78 3.63
C CYS A 118 1.33 6.01 2.73
N THR A 119 2.42 6.67 2.34
CA THR A 119 2.46 7.86 1.48
C THR A 119 3.08 7.57 0.11
N LEU A 120 3.34 6.28 -0.19
CA LEU A 120 4.22 5.82 -1.27
C LEU A 120 5.60 6.50 -1.25
N CYS A 121 6.05 6.96 -0.07
CA CYS A 121 7.24 7.80 0.06
C CYS A 121 7.24 8.99 -0.92
N ALA A 122 6.13 9.74 -1.00
CA ALA A 122 5.99 10.91 -1.86
C ALA A 122 7.24 11.83 -1.83
N HIS A 123 7.82 12.05 -0.64
CA HIS A 123 9.03 12.86 -0.46
C HIS A 123 10.27 12.31 -1.19
N ARG A 124 10.37 10.98 -1.37
CA ARG A 124 11.43 10.32 -2.15
C ARG A 124 11.15 10.40 -3.63
N LEU A 125 9.90 10.15 -4.04
CA LEU A 125 9.49 10.22 -5.44
C LEU A 125 9.72 11.63 -6.01
N GLU A 126 9.40 12.67 -5.24
CA GLU A 126 9.68 14.07 -5.59
C GLU A 126 11.17 14.37 -5.73
N ALA A 127 12.03 13.62 -5.03
CA ALA A 127 13.48 13.71 -5.14
C ALA A 127 14.06 12.78 -6.24
N GLY A 128 13.22 12.16 -7.08
CA GLY A 128 13.64 11.22 -8.11
C GLY A 128 14.14 9.88 -7.58
N GLN A 129 13.76 9.51 -6.35
CA GLN A 129 14.16 8.28 -5.68
C GLN A 129 12.99 7.30 -5.54
N GLY A 130 13.28 6.01 -5.59
CA GLY A 130 12.29 4.96 -5.29
C GLY A 130 11.90 4.92 -3.79
N PRO A 131 10.72 4.39 -3.44
CA PRO A 131 10.29 4.25 -2.06
C PRO A 131 11.20 3.35 -1.22
N ALA A 132 11.32 3.63 0.08
CA ALA A 132 12.22 2.87 0.96
C ALA A 132 11.91 1.37 1.04
N CYS A 133 10.62 1.00 0.96
CA CYS A 133 10.19 -0.40 0.93
C CYS A 133 10.66 -1.13 -0.34
N VAL A 134 10.71 -0.44 -1.48
CA VAL A 134 11.22 -0.97 -2.76
C VAL A 134 12.73 -1.14 -2.67
N ALA A 135 13.44 -0.11 -2.21
CA ALA A 135 14.90 -0.10 -2.12
C ALA A 135 15.48 -1.23 -1.25
N THR A 136 14.77 -1.65 -0.20
CA THR A 136 15.22 -2.72 0.70
C THR A 136 14.76 -4.13 0.28
N CYS A 137 13.92 -4.24 -0.76
CA CYS A 137 13.26 -5.51 -1.08
C CYS A 137 14.24 -6.52 -1.70
N ILE A 138 14.83 -7.37 -0.87
CA ILE A 138 15.81 -8.39 -1.29
C ILE A 138 15.29 -9.36 -2.36
N GLY A 139 13.98 -9.62 -2.39
CA GLY A 139 13.36 -10.51 -3.36
C GLY A 139 13.00 -9.81 -4.68
N GLY A 140 13.09 -8.48 -4.77
CA GLY A 140 12.59 -7.73 -5.92
C GLY A 140 11.08 -7.94 -6.13
N ALA A 141 10.34 -8.01 -5.02
CA ALA A 141 8.89 -8.28 -5.02
C ALA A 141 8.04 -7.00 -5.08
N LEU A 142 8.63 -5.82 -4.85
CA LEU A 142 7.92 -4.55 -4.81
C LEU A 142 8.47 -3.65 -5.92
N THR A 143 7.60 -3.16 -6.79
CA THR A 143 7.97 -2.28 -7.91
C THR A 143 7.02 -1.10 -7.94
N VAL A 144 7.55 0.12 -8.06
CA VAL A 144 6.77 1.37 -8.15
C VAL A 144 7.17 2.09 -9.43
N GLY A 145 6.20 2.64 -10.12
CA GLY A 145 6.40 3.26 -11.43
C GLY A 145 5.17 4.05 -11.89
N ASP A 146 5.32 4.70 -13.03
CA ASP A 146 4.30 5.53 -13.66
C ASP A 146 3.50 4.72 -14.68
N LEU A 147 2.19 4.66 -14.52
CA LEU A 147 1.28 3.99 -15.47
C LEU A 147 1.09 4.74 -16.79
N ASN A 148 1.39 6.04 -16.83
CA ASN A 148 1.33 6.80 -18.07
C ASN A 148 2.56 6.54 -18.95
N ASP A 149 3.64 5.98 -18.38
CA ASP A 149 4.84 5.58 -19.10
C ASP A 149 4.77 4.08 -19.43
N PRO A 150 4.59 3.69 -20.71
CA PRO A 150 4.55 2.28 -21.11
C PRO A 150 5.89 1.56 -20.89
N GLU A 151 7.01 2.28 -20.80
CA GLU A 151 8.34 1.72 -20.57
C GLU A 151 8.66 1.55 -19.08
N SER A 152 7.78 2.03 -18.18
CA SER A 152 7.99 1.86 -16.75
C SER A 152 7.89 0.37 -16.35
N ASP A 153 8.70 -0.03 -15.36
CA ASP A 153 8.69 -1.42 -14.86
C ASP A 153 7.30 -1.87 -14.43
N VAL A 154 6.48 -0.98 -13.89
CA VAL A 154 5.09 -1.28 -13.51
C VAL A 154 4.24 -1.57 -14.75
N SER A 155 4.29 -0.71 -15.78
CA SER A 155 3.52 -0.91 -17.02
C SER A 155 3.89 -2.22 -17.71
N GLN A 156 5.20 -2.53 -17.77
CA GLN A 156 5.71 -3.78 -18.34
C GLN A 156 5.23 -5.01 -17.55
N LEU A 157 5.27 -4.97 -16.22
CA LEU A 157 4.77 -6.07 -15.37
C LEU A 157 3.26 -6.29 -15.52
N LEU A 158 2.48 -5.21 -15.62
CA LEU A 158 1.02 -5.28 -15.82
C LEU A 158 0.64 -5.84 -17.19
N ALA A 159 1.43 -5.56 -18.23
CA ALA A 159 1.25 -6.15 -19.55
C ALA A 159 1.65 -7.63 -19.61
N GLN A 160 2.67 -8.02 -18.83
CA GLN A 160 3.26 -9.36 -18.88
C GLN A 160 2.52 -10.40 -18.03
N TYR A 161 1.96 -10.01 -16.89
CA TYR A 161 1.41 -10.96 -15.92
C TYR A 161 -0.04 -10.67 -15.56
N PRO A 162 -0.87 -11.71 -15.32
CA PRO A 162 -2.17 -11.52 -14.73
C PRO A 162 -2.02 -10.97 -13.31
N VAL A 163 -2.76 -9.90 -13.03
CA VAL A 163 -2.78 -9.24 -11.73
C VAL A 163 -4.18 -9.19 -11.15
N ALA A 164 -4.24 -9.08 -9.83
CA ALA A 164 -5.48 -8.80 -9.11
C ALA A 164 -5.25 -7.66 -8.11
N THR A 165 -6.35 -7.03 -7.69
CA THR A 165 -6.36 -6.02 -6.63
C THR A 165 -7.04 -6.57 -5.39
N LEU A 166 -6.83 -5.91 -4.25
CA LEU A 166 -7.48 -6.30 -3.00
C LEU A 166 -8.91 -5.76 -2.94
N LYS A 167 -9.84 -6.62 -2.51
CA LYS A 167 -11.26 -6.30 -2.29
C LYS A 167 -11.90 -5.52 -3.45
N PRO A 168 -11.85 -6.03 -4.70
CA PRO A 168 -12.42 -5.35 -5.86
C PRO A 168 -13.92 -5.04 -5.70
N GLU A 169 -14.64 -5.86 -4.91
CA GLU A 169 -16.05 -5.65 -4.58
C GLU A 169 -16.35 -4.34 -3.83
N GLN A 170 -15.34 -3.67 -3.28
CA GLN A 170 -15.48 -2.39 -2.58
C GLN A 170 -15.50 -1.19 -3.55
N GLY A 171 -15.24 -1.39 -4.84
CA GLY A 171 -15.32 -0.33 -5.85
C GLY A 171 -14.37 0.85 -5.63
N THR A 172 -13.23 0.63 -4.97
CA THR A 172 -12.28 1.73 -4.67
C THR A 172 -11.23 1.95 -5.75
N ASP A 173 -11.19 1.09 -6.78
CA ASP A 173 -10.19 1.10 -7.86
C ASP A 173 -8.73 1.20 -7.34
N PRO A 174 -8.21 0.15 -6.67
CA PRO A 174 -6.85 0.13 -6.12
C PRO A 174 -5.77 0.36 -7.18
N MET A 175 -4.73 1.14 -6.85
CA MET A 175 -3.57 1.37 -7.71
C MET A 175 -2.38 0.45 -7.38
N PHE A 176 -2.62 -0.53 -6.51
CA PHE A 176 -1.64 -1.52 -6.08
C PHE A 176 -2.11 -2.88 -6.57
N PHE A 177 -1.28 -3.50 -7.41
CA PHE A 177 -1.60 -4.71 -8.15
C PHE A 177 -0.75 -5.87 -7.64
N TYR A 178 -1.34 -7.05 -7.54
CA TYR A 178 -0.68 -8.23 -7.02
C TYR A 178 -0.57 -9.31 -8.09
N ILE A 179 0.65 -9.80 -8.33
CA ILE A 179 0.89 -11.00 -9.13
C ILE A 179 0.76 -12.22 -8.21
N ALA A 180 0.06 -13.25 -8.68
CA ALA A 180 -0.20 -14.50 -7.94
C ALA A 180 -0.99 -14.31 -6.61
N LEU A 181 -1.89 -13.33 -6.59
CA LEU A 181 -2.92 -13.21 -5.55
C LEU A 181 -4.04 -14.22 -5.82
N ASP A 182 -4.33 -15.08 -4.85
CA ASP A 182 -5.45 -16.04 -4.95
C ASP A 182 -6.52 -15.74 -3.86
N GLY A 183 -7.72 -16.27 -4.06
CA GLY A 183 -8.93 -15.83 -3.36
C GLY A 183 -8.97 -16.04 -1.84
N ARG A 184 -8.10 -16.89 -1.26
CA ARG A 184 -8.07 -17.11 0.21
C ARG A 184 -7.37 -15.96 0.94
N LEU A 185 -6.48 -15.23 0.27
CA LEU A 185 -5.81 -14.04 0.84
C LEU A 185 -6.70 -12.79 0.87
N VAL A 186 -7.86 -12.77 0.20
CA VAL A 186 -8.70 -11.56 0.16
C VAL A 186 -9.63 -11.48 1.38
N GLN A 187 -10.03 -12.63 1.92
CA GLN A 187 -10.94 -12.75 3.06
C GLN A 187 -10.16 -12.58 4.37
N GLY A 188 -10.24 -11.39 4.99
CA GLY A 188 -9.60 -11.10 6.29
C GLY A 188 -8.43 -10.12 6.23
N ALA A 189 -8.36 -9.22 5.25
CA ALA A 189 -7.37 -8.12 5.21
C ALA A 189 -7.73 -6.97 6.18
N THR A 190 -8.00 -7.32 7.43
CA THR A 190 -8.06 -6.39 8.57
C THR A 190 -7.06 -6.92 9.60
N PRO A 191 -6.29 -6.05 10.27
CA PRO A 191 -5.39 -6.45 11.36
C PRO A 191 -6.10 -7.27 12.45
#